data_AF-A0A7I4CQV8-F1
#
_entry.id   AF-A0A7I4CQV8-F1
#
_cell.length_a   1.000
_cell.length_b   1.000
_cell.length_c   1.000
_cell.angle_alpha   90.00
_cell.angle_beta   90.00
_cell.angle_gamma   90.00
#
_symmetry.space_group_name_H-M   'P 1'
#
loop_
_entity.id
_entity.type
_entity.pdbx_description
1 polymer ?
#
loop_
_entity_poly.entity_id
_entity_poly.type
_entity_poly.pdbx_seq_one_letter_code
_entity_poly.pdbx_strand_id
1 'polypeptide(L)'
;MVLFWTLFRKQDFMKQNLKVYGIRQIVEGGSPVLVEGMNHICDAVAVAKILNATLVLPHFDVNPVWKDSSSFADIFNVDHFLNTLGFEVNIVTKLPPEFEWSTREYYATGYRATRVKNAPVQASPEWYITNVLPLLRSSGVVAIAPFSHRLAFNDLPDEIQRLRCKVNFEALRFVPSIDNIGNILVERLRKSHAWTVEGDDVGSSKYLALHLRFDKDMAAHSACDFGGGKAERLALAKYRGVVWQGRVSNAQLSDKELRDKGKCPMSPEEVGIMLVALGFSPKTHVYLASYTVYGGSARMDFLHNLFPNMVTKYTLATAEELAPFAGKASQLAAIDYLVSLHSDIFLSASRGNMHNSLAAHRTYLNVRKTIKPDMNLMARLFAHKNLTWPEFRRSVVEGHKNRMGQVALRQPTQSIYTYPAPDCMCTSRRSIAEHSNLDMDLQEAR
;
A
#
# COMPACT_ATOMS: atom_id res chain seq x y z
N MET A 1 -60.31 -16.51 -13.60
CA MET A 1 -60.26 -15.42 -14.60
C MET A 1 -59.37 -14.33 -14.00
N VAL A 2 -58.12 -14.18 -14.45
CA VAL A 2 -57.72 -13.41 -15.67
C VAL A 2 -57.92 -11.90 -15.38
N LEU A 3 -56.84 -11.17 -15.04
CA LEU A 3 -56.14 -10.14 -15.86
C LEU A 3 -56.97 -8.86 -16.07
N PHE A 4 -56.52 -7.59 -16.11
CA PHE A 4 -55.23 -6.88 -16.13
C PHE A 4 -55.52 -5.34 -16.18
N TRP A 5 -54.60 -4.48 -15.70
CA TRP A 5 -54.12 -3.19 -16.28
C TRP A 5 -55.13 -2.02 -16.57
N THR A 6 -54.87 -0.71 -16.45
CA THR A 6 -53.73 0.18 -16.07
C THR A 6 -54.19 1.65 -16.10
N LEU A 7 -53.35 2.56 -15.55
CA LEU A 7 -52.92 3.88 -16.09
C LEU A 7 -53.23 5.17 -15.29
N PHE A 8 -52.17 5.64 -14.61
CA PHE A 8 -51.54 6.97 -14.67
C PHE A 8 -52.35 8.26 -14.38
N ARG A 9 -51.92 9.00 -13.34
CA ARG A 9 -51.14 10.25 -13.45
C ARG A 9 -51.05 10.98 -12.11
N LYS A 10 -49.86 10.98 -11.50
CA LYS A 10 -49.31 12.11 -10.73
C LYS A 10 -47.80 11.92 -10.61
N GLN A 11 -47.15 12.03 -11.76
CA GLN A 11 -45.72 12.25 -11.86
C GLN A 11 -45.57 13.42 -12.83
N ASP A 12 -44.71 14.36 -12.42
CA ASP A 12 -44.34 15.63 -13.05
C ASP A 12 -44.81 16.82 -12.22
N PHE A 13 -43.87 17.36 -11.43
CA PHE A 13 -43.42 18.75 -11.54
C PHE A 13 -42.16 18.97 -10.68
N MET A 14 -41.01 19.08 -11.36
CA MET A 14 -39.88 19.99 -11.07
C MET A 14 -38.90 19.72 -9.90
N LYS A 15 -37.75 19.12 -10.22
CA LYS A 15 -36.47 19.86 -10.40
C LYS A 15 -35.37 18.95 -10.98
N GLN A 16 -34.73 19.45 -12.03
CA GLN A 16 -33.68 18.83 -12.85
C GLN A 16 -32.37 18.63 -12.08
N ASN A 17 -32.28 17.59 -11.26
CA ASN A 17 -30.98 17.09 -10.79
C ASN A 17 -30.42 16.17 -11.87
N LEU A 18 -29.37 16.62 -12.56
CA LEU A 18 -28.55 15.83 -13.47
C LEU A 18 -28.12 14.51 -12.77
N LYS A 19 -28.84 13.41 -13.02
CA LYS A 19 -28.43 12.07 -12.56
C LYS A 19 -27.32 11.61 -13.50
N VAL A 20 -26.08 11.88 -13.10
CA VAL A 20 -24.90 11.42 -13.82
C VAL A 20 -24.52 10.02 -13.29
N TYR A 21 -24.63 9.01 -14.16
CA TYR A 21 -24.55 7.58 -13.81
C TYR A 21 -23.14 6.98 -13.80
N GLY A 22 -22.12 7.78 -14.10
CA GLY A 22 -20.92 7.71 -13.29
C GLY A 22 -19.60 7.36 -13.96
N ILE A 23 -18.59 7.33 -13.10
CA ILE A 23 -17.20 7.04 -13.42
C ILE A 23 -16.94 5.57 -13.16
N ARG A 24 -16.47 4.83 -14.17
CA ARG A 24 -15.89 3.51 -14.00
C ARG A 24 -14.37 3.62 -13.87
N GLN A 25 -13.85 3.23 -12.71
CA GLN A 25 -12.41 3.09 -12.50
C GLN A 25 -11.98 1.65 -12.82
N ILE A 26 -10.90 1.54 -13.62
CA ILE A 26 -10.15 0.30 -13.80
C ILE A 26 -8.77 0.53 -13.18
N VAL A 27 -8.47 -0.24 -12.13
CA VAL A 27 -7.17 -0.20 -11.46
C VAL A 27 -6.25 -1.22 -12.13
N GLU A 28 -5.23 -0.73 -12.83
CA GLU A 28 -4.12 -1.54 -13.36
C GLU A 28 -3.04 -1.66 -12.27
N GLY A 29 -2.57 -2.88 -11.95
CA GLY A 29 -1.58 -3.08 -10.89
C GLY A 29 -0.37 -3.89 -11.35
N GLY A 30 0.83 -3.50 -10.89
CA GLY A 30 2.12 -4.21 -11.02
C GLY A 30 2.58 -4.95 -9.75
N SER A 31 2.00 -4.63 -8.59
CA SER A 31 2.20 -5.24 -7.27
C SER A 31 0.93 -6.02 -6.82
N PRO A 32 0.90 -6.75 -5.67
CA PRO A 32 -0.37 -7.28 -5.15
C PRO A 32 -1.34 -6.12 -4.99
N VAL A 33 -2.57 -6.33 -5.45
CA VAL A 33 -3.57 -5.28 -5.77
C VAL A 33 -3.83 -4.32 -4.61
N LEU A 34 -3.68 -4.83 -3.38
CA LEU A 34 -4.03 -4.15 -2.15
C LEU A 34 -3.53 -2.70 -2.06
N VAL A 35 -2.22 -2.48 -2.03
CA VAL A 35 -1.70 -1.19 -1.55
C VAL A 35 -1.62 -0.13 -2.63
N GLU A 36 -1.35 -0.54 -3.87
CA GLU A 36 -1.42 0.38 -5.02
C GLU A 36 -2.88 0.79 -5.30
N GLY A 37 -3.82 -0.16 -5.17
CA GLY A 37 -5.25 0.08 -5.36
C GLY A 37 -5.85 1.08 -4.36
N MET A 38 -5.47 1.03 -3.09
CA MET A 38 -6.01 1.94 -2.05
C MET A 38 -5.89 3.42 -2.44
N ASN A 39 -4.70 3.85 -2.87
CA ASN A 39 -4.45 5.24 -3.26
C ASN A 39 -5.32 5.66 -4.47
N HIS A 40 -5.45 4.77 -5.46
CA HIS A 40 -6.25 5.03 -6.65
C HIS A 40 -7.75 5.08 -6.32
N ILE A 41 -8.24 4.25 -5.39
CA ILE A 41 -9.64 4.27 -4.93
C ILE A 41 -9.95 5.61 -4.26
N CYS A 42 -9.04 6.08 -3.39
CA CYS A 42 -9.19 7.38 -2.73
C CYS A 42 -9.28 8.53 -3.74
N ASP A 43 -8.41 8.53 -4.76
CA ASP A 43 -8.44 9.54 -5.83
C ASP A 43 -9.73 9.44 -6.68
N ALA A 44 -10.26 8.25 -6.90
CA ALA A 44 -11.48 8.07 -7.71
C ALA A 44 -12.73 8.54 -6.98
N VAL A 45 -12.84 8.28 -5.68
CA VAL A 45 -13.91 8.86 -4.84
C VAL A 45 -13.84 10.39 -4.86
N ALA A 46 -12.63 10.95 -4.75
CA ALA A 46 -12.42 12.40 -4.84
C ALA A 46 -12.83 12.96 -6.22
N VAL A 47 -12.45 12.32 -7.31
CA VAL A 47 -12.84 12.76 -8.67
C VAL A 47 -14.35 12.64 -8.88
N ALA A 48 -15.00 11.60 -8.35
CA ALA A 48 -16.46 11.48 -8.39
C ALA A 48 -17.14 12.64 -7.63
N LYS A 49 -16.60 13.04 -6.46
CA LYS A 49 -17.06 14.22 -5.71
C LYS A 49 -16.88 15.50 -6.52
N ILE A 50 -15.70 15.74 -7.09
CA ILE A 50 -15.38 16.93 -7.92
C ILE A 50 -16.37 17.07 -9.08
N LEU A 51 -16.74 15.94 -9.71
CA LEU A 51 -17.63 15.92 -10.86
C LEU A 51 -19.12 15.84 -10.50
N ASN A 52 -19.45 15.78 -9.20
CA ASN A 52 -20.80 15.49 -8.69
C ASN A 52 -21.43 14.27 -9.39
N ALA A 53 -20.64 13.21 -9.52
CA ALA A 53 -20.99 12.00 -10.26
C ALA A 53 -21.18 10.81 -9.35
N THR A 54 -21.94 9.82 -9.81
CA THR A 54 -21.99 8.51 -9.15
C THR A 54 -20.68 7.75 -9.43
N LEU A 55 -20.08 7.14 -8.42
CA LEU A 55 -18.94 6.23 -8.61
C LEU A 55 -19.45 4.80 -8.74
N VAL A 56 -18.97 4.06 -9.74
CA VAL A 56 -19.17 2.60 -9.77
C VAL A 56 -17.99 1.96 -9.03
N LEU A 57 -18.28 1.00 -8.16
CA LEU A 57 -17.28 0.27 -7.38
C LEU A 57 -16.11 -0.18 -8.28
N PRO A 58 -14.85 0.11 -7.89
CA PRO A 58 -13.71 -0.15 -8.75
C PRO A 58 -13.53 -1.63 -9.03
N HIS A 59 -13.04 -1.92 -10.23
CA HIS A 59 -12.65 -3.27 -10.64
C HIS A 59 -11.13 -3.39 -10.67
N PHE A 60 -10.63 -4.50 -10.14
CA PHE A 60 -9.21 -4.80 -10.10
C PHE A 60 -8.82 -5.73 -11.24
N ASP A 61 -7.81 -5.33 -12.01
CA ASP A 61 -7.28 -6.18 -13.06
C ASP A 61 -6.34 -7.26 -12.50
N VAL A 62 -6.43 -8.48 -13.06
CA VAL A 62 -5.52 -9.57 -12.71
C VAL A 62 -4.09 -9.19 -13.11
N ASN A 63 -3.23 -9.10 -12.11
CA ASN A 63 -1.82 -8.80 -12.31
C ASN A 63 -1.06 -10.04 -12.84
N PRO A 64 -0.19 -9.91 -13.86
CA PRO A 64 0.51 -11.04 -14.47
C PRO A 64 1.61 -11.69 -13.59
N VAL A 65 2.14 -10.97 -12.61
CA VAL A 65 3.12 -11.43 -11.61
C VAL A 65 2.43 -12.23 -10.51
N TRP A 66 1.40 -11.64 -9.91
CA TRP A 66 0.73 -12.17 -8.70
C TRP A 66 -0.40 -13.14 -9.03
N LYS A 67 -0.92 -13.09 -10.27
CA LYS A 67 -2.00 -13.94 -10.80
C LYS A 67 -3.22 -14.01 -9.88
N ASP A 68 -3.48 -12.91 -9.18
CA ASP A 68 -4.56 -12.80 -8.21
C ASP A 68 -5.81 -12.24 -8.89
N SER A 69 -6.94 -12.91 -8.69
CA SER A 69 -8.25 -12.53 -9.20
C SER A 69 -9.20 -11.97 -8.13
N SER A 70 -8.68 -11.63 -6.95
CA SER A 70 -9.46 -11.01 -5.88
C SER A 70 -10.12 -9.72 -6.36
N SER A 71 -11.43 -9.63 -6.16
CA SER A 71 -12.22 -8.43 -6.42
C SER A 71 -12.10 -7.42 -5.27
N PHE A 72 -12.68 -6.23 -5.46
CA PHE A 72 -12.80 -5.26 -4.36
C PHE A 72 -13.51 -5.85 -3.14
N ALA A 73 -14.61 -6.59 -3.36
CA ALA A 73 -15.40 -7.19 -2.29
C ALA A 73 -14.72 -8.38 -1.60
N ASP A 74 -13.69 -8.97 -2.22
CA ASP A 74 -12.88 -10.02 -1.61
C ASP A 74 -11.85 -9.47 -0.61
N ILE A 75 -11.57 -8.17 -0.68
CA ILE A 75 -10.52 -7.50 0.10
C ILE A 75 -11.13 -6.51 1.08
N PHE A 76 -12.05 -5.67 0.62
CA PHE A 76 -12.63 -4.57 1.39
C PHE A 76 -14.11 -4.82 1.70
N ASN A 77 -14.52 -4.42 2.89
CA ASN A 77 -15.91 -4.48 3.33
C ASN A 77 -16.76 -3.44 2.57
N VAL A 78 -17.51 -3.91 1.56
CA VAL A 78 -18.33 -3.05 0.69
C VAL A 78 -19.42 -2.31 1.46
N ASP A 79 -20.11 -2.99 2.38
CA ASP A 79 -21.21 -2.37 3.14
C ASP A 79 -20.67 -1.23 4.01
N HIS A 80 -19.55 -1.46 4.70
CA HIS A 80 -18.87 -0.42 5.47
C HIS A 80 -18.43 0.76 4.58
N PHE A 81 -17.85 0.47 3.42
CA PHE A 81 -17.41 1.48 2.46
C PHE A 81 -18.57 2.36 1.97
N LEU A 82 -19.69 1.75 1.57
CA LEU A 82 -20.88 2.46 1.11
C LEU A 82 -21.50 3.29 2.24
N ASN A 83 -21.65 2.72 3.44
CA ASN A 83 -22.24 3.41 4.59
C ASN A 83 -21.37 4.61 5.04
N THR A 84 -20.05 4.47 5.03
CA THR A 84 -19.12 5.53 5.44
C THR A 84 -19.12 6.72 4.47
N LEU A 85 -19.35 6.46 3.18
CA LEU A 85 -19.27 7.47 2.11
C LEU A 85 -20.63 7.94 1.57
N GLY A 86 -21.74 7.35 2.02
CA GLY A 86 -23.07 7.59 1.43
C GLY A 86 -23.57 9.04 1.49
N PHE A 87 -23.07 9.85 2.42
CA PHE A 87 -23.37 11.29 2.49
C PHE A 87 -22.40 12.17 1.67
N GLU A 88 -21.27 11.60 1.24
CA GLU A 88 -20.21 12.32 0.54
C GLU A 88 -20.34 12.18 -0.97
N VAL A 89 -20.50 10.94 -1.45
CA VAL A 89 -20.50 10.55 -2.86
C VAL A 89 -21.50 9.43 -3.07
N ASN A 90 -22.29 9.50 -4.14
CA ASN A 90 -23.15 8.39 -4.53
C ASN A 90 -22.30 7.25 -5.10
N ILE A 91 -22.41 6.04 -4.55
CA ILE A 91 -21.63 4.89 -5.00
C ILE A 91 -22.59 3.72 -5.30
N VAL A 92 -22.40 3.08 -6.45
CA VAL A 92 -23.15 1.89 -6.86
C VAL A 92 -22.21 0.70 -7.05
N THR A 93 -22.68 -0.50 -6.72
CA THR A 93 -21.87 -1.73 -6.83
C THR A 93 -21.77 -2.28 -8.24
N LYS A 94 -22.74 -1.93 -9.11
CA LYS A 94 -22.82 -2.35 -10.51
C LYS A 94 -23.31 -1.19 -11.37
N LEU A 95 -23.00 -1.25 -12.66
CA LEU A 95 -23.54 -0.33 -13.64
C LEU A 95 -25.06 -0.53 -13.77
N PRO A 96 -25.84 0.54 -13.98
CA PRO A 96 -27.24 0.43 -14.40
C PRO A 96 -27.39 -0.37 -15.71
N PRO A 97 -28.54 -1.04 -15.94
CA PRO A 97 -28.78 -1.86 -17.13
C PRO A 97 -28.47 -1.16 -18.46
N GLU A 98 -28.80 0.13 -18.58
CA GLU A 98 -28.55 0.94 -19.77
C GLU A 98 -27.06 1.15 -20.09
N PHE A 99 -26.18 0.93 -19.11
CA PHE A 99 -24.72 1.06 -19.24
C PHE A 99 -23.97 -0.27 -19.08
N GLU A 100 -24.67 -1.42 -19.03
CA GLU A 100 -24.03 -2.74 -18.89
C GLU A 100 -23.00 -3.04 -19.99
N TRP A 101 -23.15 -2.42 -21.16
CA TRP A 101 -22.18 -2.51 -22.27
C TRP A 101 -20.80 -1.89 -21.95
N SER A 102 -20.70 -1.02 -20.94
CA SER A 102 -19.47 -0.32 -20.53
C SER A 102 -18.56 -1.26 -19.73
N THR A 103 -18.27 -2.45 -20.28
CA THR A 103 -17.47 -3.51 -19.65
C THR A 103 -15.96 -3.28 -19.80
N ARG A 104 -15.14 -4.03 -19.06
CA ARG A 104 -13.68 -4.02 -19.26
C ARG A 104 -13.34 -4.52 -20.66
N GLU A 105 -13.99 -5.59 -21.08
CA GLU A 105 -13.84 -6.26 -22.37
C GLU A 105 -14.17 -5.28 -23.51
N TYR A 106 -15.20 -4.45 -23.33
CA TYR A 106 -15.54 -3.38 -24.25
C TYR A 106 -14.41 -2.37 -24.44
N TYR A 107 -13.73 -1.97 -23.37
CA TYR A 107 -12.61 -1.02 -23.42
C TYR A 107 -11.27 -1.64 -23.82
N ALA A 108 -11.12 -2.97 -23.71
CA ALA A 108 -9.92 -3.69 -24.10
C ALA A 108 -9.78 -3.88 -25.62
N THR A 109 -10.90 -3.85 -26.35
CA THR A 109 -10.95 -4.15 -27.80
C THR A 109 -10.66 -2.95 -28.71
N GLY A 110 -10.50 -1.73 -28.17
CA GLY A 110 -10.16 -0.58 -28.99
C GLY A 110 -10.32 0.77 -28.30
N TYR A 111 -10.11 1.84 -29.06
CA TYR A 111 -10.38 3.20 -28.61
C TYR A 111 -11.89 3.44 -28.51
N ARG A 112 -12.35 3.93 -27.37
CA ARG A 112 -13.77 4.22 -27.10
C ARG A 112 -13.91 5.69 -26.73
N ALA A 113 -14.91 6.36 -27.29
CA ALA A 113 -15.18 7.77 -26.99
C ALA A 113 -15.45 8.00 -25.49
N THR A 114 -16.04 7.02 -24.81
CA THR A 114 -16.31 7.06 -23.36
C THR A 114 -15.11 6.65 -22.50
N ARG A 115 -13.92 6.45 -23.07
CA ARG A 115 -12.68 6.14 -22.33
C ARG A 115 -11.73 7.34 -22.33
N VAL A 116 -11.47 7.87 -21.14
CA VAL A 116 -10.44 8.90 -20.92
C VAL A 116 -9.11 8.20 -20.62
N LYS A 117 -8.18 8.28 -21.56
CA LYS A 117 -6.85 7.63 -21.49
C LYS A 117 -5.67 8.59 -21.31
N ASN A 118 -5.91 9.88 -21.48
CA ASN A 118 -4.90 10.94 -21.59
C ASN A 118 -4.95 11.93 -20.42
N ALA A 119 -5.53 11.54 -19.28
CA ALA A 119 -5.45 12.33 -18.07
C ALA A 119 -3.97 12.59 -17.71
N PRO A 120 -3.54 13.85 -17.56
CA PRO A 120 -2.19 14.16 -17.11
C PRO A 120 -1.87 13.46 -15.79
N VAL A 121 -0.58 13.20 -15.54
CA VAL A 121 -0.15 12.81 -14.19
C VAL A 121 -0.38 14.01 -13.28
N GLN A 122 -1.01 13.79 -12.12
CA GLN A 122 -1.37 14.85 -11.18
C GLN A 122 -2.24 15.97 -11.81
N ALA A 123 -3.28 15.60 -12.57
CA ALA A 123 -4.22 16.55 -13.14
C ALA A 123 -4.99 17.32 -12.04
N SER A 124 -5.27 18.60 -12.30
CA SER A 124 -6.04 19.46 -11.38
C SER A 124 -7.55 19.13 -11.43
N PRO A 125 -8.34 19.54 -10.42
CA PRO A 125 -9.79 19.45 -10.46
C PRO A 125 -10.41 20.07 -11.71
N GLU A 126 -9.92 21.24 -12.13
CA GLU A 126 -10.39 21.97 -13.30
C GLU A 126 -10.19 21.13 -14.57
N TRP A 127 -9.09 20.39 -14.67
CA TRP A 127 -8.87 19.50 -15.80
C TRP A 127 -9.98 18.45 -15.91
N TYR A 128 -10.40 17.85 -14.80
CA TYR A 128 -11.53 16.90 -14.81
C TYR A 128 -12.84 17.57 -15.18
N ILE A 129 -13.12 18.76 -14.64
CA ILE A 129 -14.32 19.53 -14.96
C ILE A 129 -14.36 19.91 -16.44
N THR A 130 -13.24 20.29 -17.04
CA THR A 130 -13.17 20.69 -18.45
C THR A 130 -13.19 19.50 -19.41
N ASN A 131 -12.54 18.38 -19.07
CA ASN A 131 -12.30 17.30 -20.02
C ASN A 131 -13.17 16.06 -19.80
N VAL A 132 -13.60 15.79 -18.56
CA VAL A 132 -14.36 14.58 -18.20
C VAL A 132 -15.84 14.90 -18.03
N LEU A 133 -16.18 16.00 -17.37
CA LEU A 133 -17.59 16.36 -17.11
C LEU A 133 -18.43 16.49 -18.39
N PRO A 134 -17.96 17.13 -19.49
CA PRO A 134 -18.79 17.26 -20.69
C PRO A 134 -19.09 15.91 -21.33
N LEU A 135 -18.08 15.03 -21.42
CA LEU A 135 -18.23 13.68 -21.93
C LEU A 135 -19.20 12.87 -21.08
N LEU A 136 -19.08 12.99 -19.76
CA LEU A 136 -19.94 12.31 -18.81
C LEU A 136 -21.40 12.79 -18.91
N ARG A 137 -21.63 14.08 -19.16
CA ARG A 137 -22.97 14.63 -19.43
C ARG A 137 -23.55 14.14 -20.76
N SER A 138 -22.73 14.01 -21.81
CA SER A 138 -23.21 13.56 -23.12
C SER A 138 -23.44 12.06 -23.22
N SER A 139 -22.63 11.26 -22.52
CA SER A 139 -22.63 9.80 -22.64
C SER A 139 -23.24 9.06 -21.45
N GLY A 140 -23.50 9.75 -20.34
CA GLY A 140 -24.05 9.17 -19.11
C GLY A 140 -23.04 8.35 -18.28
N VAL A 141 -22.06 7.74 -18.94
CA VAL A 141 -20.98 6.92 -18.34
C VAL A 141 -19.62 7.26 -18.95
N VAL A 142 -18.58 7.29 -18.11
CA VAL A 142 -17.17 7.44 -18.54
C VAL A 142 -16.28 6.47 -17.79
N ALA A 143 -15.36 5.82 -18.51
CA ALA A 143 -14.27 5.06 -17.92
C ALA A 143 -12.98 5.87 -17.97
N ILE A 144 -12.28 6.00 -16.84
CA ILE A 144 -10.96 6.64 -16.79
C ILE A 144 -9.92 5.54 -16.56
N ALA A 145 -9.13 5.25 -17.59
CA ALA A 145 -8.19 4.14 -17.55
C ALA A 145 -7.01 4.34 -18.52
N PRO A 146 -5.75 4.30 -18.04
CA PRO A 146 -5.34 3.94 -16.67
C PRO A 146 -5.47 5.08 -15.65
N PHE A 147 -5.82 4.75 -14.39
CA PHE A 147 -6.05 5.71 -13.29
C PHE A 147 -4.94 5.75 -12.23
N SER A 148 -3.68 5.53 -12.60
CA SER A 148 -2.56 5.64 -11.65
C SER A 148 -2.02 7.08 -11.58
N HIS A 149 -1.97 7.64 -10.37
CA HIS A 149 -1.44 8.99 -10.07
C HIS A 149 -2.06 10.12 -10.92
N ARG A 150 -3.37 10.06 -11.17
CA ARG A 150 -4.06 11.00 -12.07
C ARG A 150 -4.61 12.25 -11.40
N LEU A 151 -4.87 12.24 -10.10
CA LEU A 151 -5.30 13.44 -9.37
C LEU A 151 -4.09 14.11 -8.69
N ALA A 152 -4.06 15.45 -8.73
CA ALA A 152 -3.03 16.23 -8.04
C ALA A 152 -2.98 15.96 -6.53
N PHE A 153 -1.80 16.11 -5.92
CA PHE A 153 -1.66 16.02 -4.45
C PHE A 153 -1.84 17.37 -3.74
N ASN A 154 -1.65 18.46 -4.47
CA ASN A 154 -1.73 19.83 -3.98
C ASN A 154 -2.90 20.56 -4.65
N ASP A 155 -3.21 21.75 -4.12
CA ASP A 155 -4.19 22.69 -4.69
C ASP A 155 -5.59 22.07 -4.87
N LEU A 156 -5.89 21.08 -4.03
CA LEU A 156 -7.22 20.51 -3.88
C LEU A 156 -7.96 21.24 -2.75
N PRO A 157 -9.28 21.49 -2.91
CA PRO A 157 -10.08 22.01 -1.81
C PRO A 157 -9.98 21.13 -0.55
N ASP A 158 -9.99 21.76 0.63
CA ASP A 158 -9.86 21.06 1.92
C ASP A 158 -10.86 19.91 2.09
N GLU A 159 -12.10 20.10 1.64
CA GLU A 159 -13.14 19.06 1.67
C GLU A 159 -12.72 17.81 0.87
N ILE A 160 -12.09 18.00 -0.29
CA ILE A 160 -11.62 16.89 -1.14
C ILE A 160 -10.44 16.17 -0.49
N GLN A 161 -9.51 16.91 0.11
CA GLN A 161 -8.39 16.28 0.83
C GLN A 161 -8.88 15.49 2.04
N ARG A 162 -9.80 16.05 2.84
CA ARG A 162 -10.43 15.35 3.96
C ARG A 162 -11.17 14.10 3.50
N LEU A 163 -11.89 14.17 2.38
CA LEU A 163 -12.55 13.01 1.79
C LEU A 163 -11.53 11.92 1.43
N ARG A 164 -10.40 12.26 0.80
CA ARG A 164 -9.34 11.28 0.50
C ARG A 164 -8.76 10.64 1.75
N CYS A 165 -8.56 11.41 2.81
CA CYS A 165 -8.11 10.91 4.12
C CYS A 165 -9.13 9.94 4.72
N LYS A 166 -10.42 10.33 4.75
CA LYS A 166 -11.54 9.50 5.22
C LYS A 166 -11.64 8.19 4.46
N VAL A 167 -11.51 8.24 3.13
CA VAL A 167 -11.52 7.02 2.31
C VAL A 167 -10.35 6.11 2.69
N ASN A 168 -9.13 6.65 2.77
CA ASN A 168 -7.91 5.89 2.99
C ASN A 168 -7.84 5.22 4.36
N PHE A 169 -8.24 5.94 5.43
CA PHE A 169 -8.04 5.48 6.81
C PHE A 169 -9.31 4.99 7.50
N GLU A 170 -10.49 5.34 7.00
CA GLU A 170 -11.76 4.98 7.65
C GLU A 170 -12.65 4.09 6.78
N ALA A 171 -12.85 4.42 5.51
CA ALA A 171 -13.78 3.71 4.64
C ALA A 171 -13.21 2.40 4.08
N LEU A 172 -11.91 2.34 3.78
CA LEU A 172 -11.24 1.14 3.28
C LEU A 172 -10.88 0.17 4.41
N ARG A 173 -11.90 -0.49 4.98
CA ARG A 173 -11.73 -1.60 5.93
C ARG A 173 -11.66 -2.93 5.22
N PHE A 174 -10.83 -3.85 5.70
CA PHE A 174 -10.78 -5.19 5.12
C PHE A 174 -12.07 -5.97 5.43
N VAL A 175 -12.31 -7.04 4.68
CA VAL A 175 -13.42 -7.95 4.97
C VAL A 175 -13.21 -8.66 6.31
N PRO A 176 -14.28 -9.04 7.02
CA PRO A 176 -14.18 -9.66 8.35
C PRO A 176 -13.29 -10.91 8.40
N SER A 177 -13.21 -11.69 7.34
CA SER A 177 -12.34 -12.87 7.28
C SER A 177 -10.85 -12.51 7.37
N ILE A 178 -10.42 -11.43 6.70
CA ILE A 178 -9.05 -10.91 6.75
C ILE A 178 -8.77 -10.26 8.11
N ASP A 179 -9.70 -9.43 8.60
CA ASP A 179 -9.55 -8.78 9.92
C ASP A 179 -9.44 -9.81 11.04
N ASN A 180 -10.28 -10.85 11.03
CA ASN A 180 -10.29 -11.88 12.06
C ASN A 180 -8.96 -12.66 12.11
N ILE A 181 -8.46 -13.13 10.96
CA ILE A 181 -7.18 -13.85 10.96
C ILE A 181 -6.02 -12.91 11.31
N GLY A 182 -6.02 -11.66 10.83
CA GLY A 182 -5.02 -10.65 11.22
C GLY A 182 -4.96 -10.45 12.73
N ASN A 183 -6.12 -10.31 13.38
CA ASN A 183 -6.21 -10.16 14.83
C ASN A 183 -5.74 -11.42 15.57
N ILE A 184 -6.11 -12.62 15.12
CA ILE A 184 -5.63 -13.89 15.69
C ILE A 184 -4.10 -13.96 15.64
N LEU A 185 -3.48 -13.58 14.51
CA LEU A 185 -2.03 -13.60 14.37
C LEU A 185 -1.35 -12.59 15.29
N VAL A 186 -1.91 -11.39 15.41
CA VAL A 186 -1.43 -10.37 16.37
C VAL A 186 -1.54 -10.89 17.79
N GLU A 187 -2.69 -11.46 18.18
CA GLU A 187 -2.86 -12.04 19.51
C GLU A 187 -1.84 -13.13 19.81
N ARG A 188 -1.58 -14.03 18.86
CA ARG A 188 -0.56 -15.09 19.02
C ARG A 188 0.85 -14.52 19.21
N LEU A 189 1.21 -13.48 18.46
CA LEU A 189 2.47 -12.77 18.64
C LEU A 189 2.56 -12.12 20.03
N ARG A 190 1.46 -11.54 20.52
CA ARG A 190 1.41 -10.84 21.83
C ARG A 190 1.34 -11.79 23.03
N LYS A 191 0.68 -12.95 22.89
CA LYS A 191 0.48 -13.98 23.92
C LYS A 191 1.62 -15.01 23.98
N SER A 192 2.61 -14.92 23.10
CA SER A 192 3.71 -15.89 23.08
C SER A 192 4.61 -15.74 24.32
N HIS A 193 4.20 -16.39 25.42
CA HIS A 193 5.00 -16.58 26.65
C HIS A 193 6.11 -17.62 26.47
N ALA A 194 6.11 -18.38 25.37
CA ALA A 194 7.11 -19.41 25.07
C ALA A 194 8.54 -18.85 24.89
N TRP A 195 8.70 -17.52 24.94
CA TRP A 195 9.95 -16.83 24.67
C TRP A 195 10.25 -15.68 25.65
N THR A 196 9.40 -15.48 26.65
CA THR A 196 9.65 -14.55 27.75
C THR A 196 10.65 -15.17 28.70
N VAL A 197 11.73 -14.45 29.02
CA VAL A 197 12.65 -14.82 30.09
C VAL A 197 11.92 -14.62 31.42
N GLU A 198 12.03 -15.57 32.35
CA GLU A 198 11.50 -15.39 33.72
C GLU A 198 12.03 -14.09 34.33
N GLY A 199 11.12 -13.16 34.64
CA GLY A 199 11.45 -11.90 35.34
C GLY A 199 11.02 -10.62 34.63
N ASP A 200 10.60 -10.66 33.37
CA ASP A 200 10.01 -9.49 32.72
C ASP A 200 8.54 -9.33 33.13
N ASP A 201 8.20 -8.11 33.49
CA ASP A 201 6.90 -7.65 33.99
C ASP A 201 5.74 -8.13 33.09
N VAL A 202 4.55 -8.28 33.66
CA VAL A 202 3.33 -8.84 33.03
C VAL A 202 2.80 -7.93 31.90
N GLY A 203 3.57 -7.81 30.82
CA GLY A 203 3.29 -7.02 29.63
C GLY A 203 3.18 -7.89 28.38
N SER A 204 2.35 -7.47 27.43
CA SER A 204 2.22 -8.16 26.14
C SER A 204 3.56 -8.19 25.39
N SER A 205 3.95 -9.33 24.81
CA SER A 205 5.23 -9.46 24.09
C SER A 205 5.33 -8.43 22.95
N LYS A 206 6.50 -7.78 22.81
CA LYS A 206 6.78 -6.80 21.74
C LYS A 206 7.34 -7.51 20.51
N TYR A 207 6.97 -7.05 19.30
CA TYR A 207 7.50 -7.58 18.05
C TYR A 207 7.76 -6.50 17.00
N LEU A 208 8.77 -6.79 16.17
CA LEU A 208 9.13 -6.06 14.95
C LEU A 208 8.43 -6.71 13.76
N ALA A 209 7.65 -5.94 12.99
CA ALA A 209 7.22 -6.36 11.67
C ALA A 209 8.24 -5.93 10.61
N LEU A 210 8.81 -6.90 9.90
CA LEU A 210 9.76 -6.70 8.82
C LEU A 210 9.09 -6.98 7.47
N HIS A 211 8.85 -5.93 6.68
CA HIS A 211 8.45 -6.06 5.29
C HIS A 211 9.69 -6.12 4.39
N LEU A 212 10.06 -7.32 3.96
CA LEU A 212 11.34 -7.56 3.29
C LEU A 212 11.33 -7.15 1.80
N ARG A 213 10.20 -7.35 1.10
CA ARG A 213 10.00 -7.05 -0.34
C ARG A 213 11.22 -7.39 -1.22
N PHE A 214 11.73 -8.59 -1.04
CA PHE A 214 12.84 -9.14 -1.82
C PHE A 214 12.35 -10.27 -2.73
N ASP A 215 11.18 -10.10 -3.34
CA ASP A 215 10.58 -11.08 -4.24
C ASP A 215 11.22 -11.01 -5.64
N LYS A 216 11.02 -12.04 -6.45
CA LYS A 216 11.64 -12.16 -7.79
C LYS A 216 11.30 -10.99 -8.71
N ASP A 217 10.09 -10.45 -8.62
CA ASP A 217 9.64 -9.31 -9.43
C ASP A 217 10.36 -8.02 -9.02
N MET A 218 10.52 -7.78 -7.72
CA MET A 218 11.28 -6.64 -7.21
C MET A 218 12.78 -6.77 -7.56
N ALA A 219 13.37 -7.94 -7.35
CA ALA A 219 14.75 -8.22 -7.73
C ALA A 219 14.97 -7.95 -9.24
N ALA A 220 14.09 -8.47 -10.09
CA ALA A 220 14.17 -8.26 -11.53
C ALA A 220 13.95 -6.80 -11.96
N HIS A 221 12.93 -6.12 -11.39
CA HIS A 221 12.60 -4.73 -11.71
C HIS A 221 13.69 -3.74 -11.26
N SER A 222 14.38 -4.03 -10.16
CA SER A 222 15.49 -3.20 -9.67
C SER A 222 16.67 -3.15 -10.64
N ALA A 223 16.83 -4.21 -11.45
CA ALA A 223 17.99 -4.43 -12.32
C ALA A 223 19.35 -4.47 -11.61
N CYS A 224 19.35 -4.60 -10.28
CA CYS A 224 20.57 -4.62 -9.48
C CYS A 224 21.27 -5.98 -9.50
N ASP A 225 22.58 -5.96 -9.21
CA ASP A 225 23.36 -7.14 -8.86
C ASP A 225 23.16 -7.51 -7.37
N PHE A 226 22.90 -8.79 -7.11
CA PHE A 226 22.75 -9.37 -5.77
C PHE A 226 23.83 -10.41 -5.47
N GLY A 227 24.85 -10.55 -6.31
CA GLY A 227 26.01 -11.42 -6.08
C GLY A 227 25.90 -12.83 -6.67
N GLY A 228 24.82 -13.16 -7.40
CA GLY A 228 24.66 -14.45 -8.09
C GLY A 228 25.35 -14.52 -9.47
N GLY A 229 26.13 -13.49 -9.83
CA GLY A 229 26.95 -13.45 -11.04
C GLY A 229 26.16 -13.44 -12.35
N LYS A 230 26.81 -13.87 -13.44
CA LYS A 230 26.25 -13.79 -14.80
C LYS A 230 24.95 -14.58 -14.95
N ALA A 231 24.82 -15.72 -14.28
CA ALA A 231 23.63 -16.56 -14.34
C ALA A 231 22.40 -15.86 -13.73
N GLU A 232 22.54 -15.29 -12.53
CA GLU A 232 21.48 -14.53 -11.86
C GLU A 232 21.06 -13.33 -12.70
N ARG A 233 22.04 -12.57 -13.21
CA ARG A 233 21.81 -11.37 -14.04
C ARG A 233 21.01 -11.70 -15.30
N LEU A 234 21.37 -12.77 -16.02
CA LEU A 234 20.66 -13.19 -17.23
C LEU A 234 19.24 -13.69 -16.91
N ALA A 235 19.06 -14.43 -15.81
CA ALA A 235 17.75 -14.93 -15.40
C ALA A 235 16.79 -13.78 -15.03
N LEU A 236 17.27 -12.80 -14.25
CA LEU A 236 16.49 -11.62 -13.88
C LEU A 236 16.20 -10.72 -15.09
N ALA A 237 17.16 -10.55 -16.00
CA ALA A 237 16.95 -9.81 -17.25
C ALA A 237 15.89 -10.47 -18.14
N LYS A 238 15.94 -11.80 -18.29
CA LYS A 238 14.92 -12.57 -19.03
C LYS A 238 13.54 -12.41 -18.40
N TYR A 239 13.43 -12.58 -17.09
CA TYR A 239 12.16 -12.42 -16.37
C TYR A 239 11.60 -10.99 -16.52
N ARG A 240 12.46 -9.97 -16.39
CA ARG A 240 12.10 -8.56 -16.60
C ARG A 240 11.57 -8.31 -18.02
N GLY A 241 12.20 -8.90 -19.03
CA GLY A 241 11.77 -8.81 -20.43
C GLY A 241 10.37 -9.39 -20.64
N VAL A 242 10.03 -10.50 -19.98
CA VAL A 242 8.70 -11.12 -20.06
C VAL A 242 7.63 -10.27 -19.38
N VAL A 243 7.89 -9.79 -18.17
CA VAL A 243 6.87 -9.10 -17.35
C VAL A 243 6.63 -7.66 -17.82
N TRP A 244 7.69 -6.90 -18.12
CA TRP A 244 7.59 -5.47 -18.44
C TRP A 244 7.90 -5.13 -19.91
N GLN A 245 8.16 -6.13 -20.76
CA GLN A 245 8.40 -5.93 -22.21
C GLN A 245 9.47 -4.86 -22.50
N GLY A 246 10.52 -4.82 -21.68
CA GLY A 246 11.63 -3.86 -21.81
C GLY A 246 11.37 -2.45 -21.26
N ARG A 247 10.20 -2.18 -20.67
CA ARG A 247 9.80 -0.83 -20.20
C ARG A 247 10.29 -0.46 -18.79
N VAL A 248 11.38 -1.07 -18.32
CA VAL A 248 11.93 -0.78 -16.99
C VAL A 248 13.10 0.20 -17.12
N SER A 249 12.90 1.43 -16.66
CA SER A 249 13.89 2.52 -16.76
C SER A 249 15.21 2.22 -16.06
N ASN A 250 15.19 1.45 -14.97
CA ASN A 250 16.40 1.06 -14.24
C ASN A 250 17.38 0.21 -15.07
N ALA A 251 16.92 -0.45 -16.13
CA ALA A 251 17.77 -1.27 -16.99
C ALA A 251 18.83 -0.47 -17.77
N GLN A 252 18.73 0.87 -17.77
CA GLN A 252 19.69 1.78 -18.44
C GLN A 252 20.82 2.26 -17.51
N LEU A 253 20.78 1.89 -16.23
CA LEU A 253 21.77 2.31 -15.23
C LEU A 253 22.74 1.17 -14.91
N SER A 254 23.98 1.51 -14.58
CA SER A 254 24.94 0.53 -14.07
C SER A 254 24.59 0.07 -12.64
N ASP A 255 25.09 -1.11 -12.26
CA ASP A 255 24.87 -1.67 -10.90
C ASP A 255 25.32 -0.70 -9.80
N LYS A 256 26.47 -0.05 -10.00
CA LYS A 256 27.01 0.95 -9.09
C LYS A 256 26.07 2.15 -8.96
N GLU A 257 25.57 2.68 -10.07
CA GLU A 257 24.64 3.82 -10.04
C GLU A 257 23.32 3.47 -9.35
N LEU A 258 22.79 2.26 -9.58
CA LEU A 258 21.57 1.79 -8.94
C LEU A 258 21.75 1.72 -7.42
N ARG A 259 22.85 1.11 -6.95
CA ARG A 259 23.20 1.02 -5.53
C ARG A 259 23.41 2.40 -4.91
N ASP A 260 24.27 3.24 -5.49
CA ASP A 260 24.62 4.57 -4.96
C ASP A 260 23.39 5.51 -4.90
N LYS A 261 22.46 5.38 -5.85
CA LYS A 261 21.19 6.13 -5.87
C LYS A 261 20.12 5.52 -4.95
N GLY A 262 20.41 4.44 -4.23
CA GLY A 262 19.49 3.77 -3.31
C GLY A 262 18.28 3.15 -4.02
N LYS A 263 18.46 2.72 -5.28
CA LYS A 263 17.42 2.12 -6.13
C LYS A 263 17.34 0.60 -5.99
N CYS A 264 18.33 -0.04 -5.38
CA CYS A 264 18.31 -1.46 -5.09
C CYS A 264 17.55 -1.74 -3.80
N PRO A 265 16.69 -2.78 -3.76
CA PRO A 265 16.19 -3.30 -2.49
C PRO A 265 17.37 -3.86 -1.68
N MET A 266 17.28 -3.77 -0.35
CA MET A 266 18.27 -4.43 0.50
C MET A 266 18.06 -5.95 0.44
N SER A 267 19.15 -6.70 0.35
CA SER A 267 19.10 -8.16 0.50
C SER A 267 18.77 -8.55 1.95
N PRO A 268 18.30 -9.79 2.21
CA PRO A 268 18.02 -10.23 3.58
C PRO A 268 19.23 -10.09 4.51
N GLU A 269 20.45 -10.29 3.98
CA GLU A 269 21.71 -10.11 4.70
C GLU A 269 21.95 -8.65 5.08
N GLU A 270 21.79 -7.73 4.12
CA GLU A 270 21.92 -6.27 4.35
C GLU A 270 20.93 -5.78 5.41
N VAL A 271 19.68 -6.26 5.36
CA VAL A 271 18.64 -5.95 6.34
C VAL A 271 19.00 -6.46 7.73
N GLY A 272 19.49 -7.70 7.82
CA GLY A 272 19.89 -8.30 9.09
C GLY A 272 21.00 -7.50 9.78
N ILE A 273 22.03 -7.13 9.02
CA ILE A 273 23.14 -6.29 9.53
C ILE A 273 22.64 -4.93 10.00
N MET A 274 21.75 -4.29 9.23
CA MET A 274 21.16 -3.01 9.61
C MET A 274 20.36 -3.11 10.93
N LEU A 275 19.55 -4.16 11.10
CA LEU A 275 18.79 -4.38 12.33
C LEU A 275 19.72 -4.54 13.54
N VAL A 276 20.77 -5.37 13.43
CA VAL A 276 21.75 -5.53 14.52
C VAL A 276 22.46 -4.20 14.82
N ALA A 277 22.81 -3.41 13.80
CA ALA A 277 23.40 -2.09 14.00
C ALA A 277 22.45 -1.10 14.70
N LEU A 278 21.15 -1.20 14.44
CA LEU A 278 20.12 -0.43 15.14
C LEU A 278 19.87 -0.89 16.59
N GLY A 279 20.48 -2.00 17.00
CA GLY A 279 20.43 -2.51 18.36
C GLY A 279 19.42 -3.63 18.59
N PHE A 280 18.81 -4.19 17.54
CA PHE A 280 17.99 -5.39 17.67
C PHE A 280 18.87 -6.59 18.00
N SER A 281 18.42 -7.43 18.93
CA SER A 281 19.13 -8.62 19.39
C SER A 281 18.50 -9.90 18.83
N PRO A 282 19.18 -11.05 18.92
CA PRO A 282 18.60 -12.35 18.54
C PRO A 282 17.32 -12.73 19.29
N LYS A 283 17.06 -12.11 20.45
CA LYS A 283 15.82 -12.33 21.21
C LYS A 283 14.60 -11.63 20.59
N THR A 284 14.81 -10.67 19.69
CA THR A 284 13.73 -9.90 19.05
C THR A 284 12.75 -10.82 18.34
N HIS A 285 11.46 -10.69 18.67
CA HIS A 285 10.39 -11.32 17.89
C HIS A 285 10.21 -10.59 16.56
N VAL A 286 10.41 -11.30 15.45
CA VAL A 286 10.28 -10.71 14.11
C VAL A 286 9.13 -11.38 13.37
N TYR A 287 8.10 -10.60 13.03
CA TYR A 287 7.11 -11.00 12.05
C TYR A 287 7.61 -10.64 10.65
N LEU A 288 7.91 -11.63 9.82
CA LEU A 288 8.34 -11.44 8.44
C LEU A 288 7.13 -11.34 7.51
N ALA A 289 6.86 -10.12 7.04
CA ALA A 289 5.89 -9.82 5.99
C ALA A 289 6.58 -9.95 4.62
N SER A 290 6.45 -11.13 4.01
CA SER A 290 6.90 -11.38 2.63
C SER A 290 5.98 -12.36 1.92
N TYR A 291 6.06 -12.37 0.59
CA TYR A 291 5.63 -13.50 -0.21
C TYR A 291 6.83 -14.45 -0.38
N THR A 292 7.20 -14.80 -1.61
CA THR A 292 8.32 -15.69 -1.91
C THR A 292 9.61 -14.89 -2.06
N VAL A 293 10.48 -14.99 -1.05
CA VAL A 293 11.82 -14.37 -1.07
C VAL A 293 12.65 -14.96 -2.19
N TYR A 294 13.20 -14.09 -3.04
CA TYR A 294 14.06 -14.48 -4.14
C TYR A 294 15.35 -15.12 -3.60
N GLY A 295 15.72 -16.27 -4.16
CA GLY A 295 16.84 -17.10 -3.70
C GLY A 295 16.50 -18.05 -2.54
N GLY A 296 15.27 -17.99 -2.00
CA GLY A 296 14.76 -18.98 -1.04
C GLY A 296 15.57 -19.04 0.27
N SER A 297 15.68 -20.24 0.83
CA SER A 297 16.38 -20.49 2.10
C SER A 297 17.81 -19.97 2.09
N ALA A 298 18.57 -20.21 1.01
CA ALA A 298 19.96 -19.78 0.90
C ALA A 298 20.18 -18.26 1.13
N ARG A 299 19.20 -17.42 0.76
CA ARG A 299 19.23 -15.97 1.04
C ARG A 299 18.72 -15.62 2.43
N MET A 300 17.85 -16.43 3.00
CA MET A 300 17.22 -16.20 4.29
C MET A 300 18.02 -16.75 5.47
N ASP A 301 18.90 -17.74 5.27
CA ASP A 301 19.64 -18.45 6.32
C ASP A 301 20.41 -17.48 7.23
N PHE A 302 21.09 -16.48 6.65
CA PHE A 302 21.80 -15.46 7.42
C PHE A 302 20.85 -14.65 8.31
N LEU A 303 19.70 -14.23 7.77
CA LEU A 303 18.73 -13.43 8.51
C LEU A 303 18.05 -14.24 9.62
N HIS A 304 17.76 -15.52 9.37
CA HIS A 304 17.24 -16.44 10.39
C HIS A 304 18.26 -16.72 11.50
N ASN A 305 19.54 -16.84 11.18
CA ASN A 305 20.59 -17.00 12.18
C ASN A 305 20.73 -15.77 13.09
N LEU A 306 20.54 -14.56 12.56
CA LEU A 306 20.54 -13.33 13.36
C LEU A 306 19.28 -13.18 14.22
N PHE A 307 18.13 -13.63 13.72
CA PHE A 307 16.83 -13.51 14.38
C PHE A 307 16.10 -14.86 14.39
N PRO A 308 16.46 -15.79 15.30
CA PRO A 308 15.88 -17.14 15.35
C PRO A 308 14.39 -17.14 15.71
N ASN A 309 13.89 -16.11 16.41
CA ASN A 309 12.48 -15.94 16.78
C ASN A 309 11.65 -15.32 15.65
N MET A 310 12.07 -15.51 14.40
CA MET A 310 11.37 -15.00 13.22
C MET A 310 10.24 -15.93 12.81
N VAL A 311 9.06 -15.36 12.63
CA VAL A 311 7.83 -16.07 12.26
C VAL A 311 7.18 -15.40 11.06
N THR A 312 6.34 -16.13 10.34
CA THR A 312 5.51 -15.64 9.25
C THR A 312 4.04 -15.95 9.53
N LYS A 313 3.13 -15.39 8.73
CA LYS A 313 1.72 -15.84 8.73
C LYS A 313 1.57 -17.36 8.59
N TYR A 314 2.42 -18.02 7.81
CA TYR A 314 2.35 -19.46 7.57
C TYR A 314 2.81 -20.31 8.76
N THR A 315 3.65 -19.75 9.64
CA THR A 315 4.08 -20.43 10.87
C THR A 315 3.18 -20.09 12.05
N LEU A 316 2.45 -18.98 12.00
CA LEU A 316 1.56 -18.53 13.07
C LEU A 316 0.12 -19.02 12.92
N ALA A 317 -0.35 -19.23 11.68
CA ALA A 317 -1.69 -19.76 11.41
C ALA A 317 -1.67 -21.26 11.14
N THR A 318 -2.78 -21.93 11.42
CA THR A 318 -2.98 -23.31 10.97
C THR A 318 -3.26 -23.36 9.47
N ALA A 319 -3.09 -24.54 8.87
CA ALA A 319 -3.39 -24.72 7.45
C ALA A 319 -4.87 -24.44 7.13
N GLU A 320 -5.78 -24.80 8.03
CA GLU A 320 -7.22 -24.59 7.91
C GLU A 320 -7.59 -23.11 7.97
N GLU A 321 -6.94 -22.35 8.86
CA GLU A 321 -7.14 -20.90 8.99
C GLU A 321 -6.70 -20.14 7.74
N LEU A 322 -5.63 -20.60 7.07
CA LEU A 322 -5.12 -19.97 5.84
C LEU A 322 -5.72 -20.53 4.54
N ALA A 323 -6.37 -21.69 4.58
CA ALA A 323 -6.96 -22.33 3.40
C ALA A 323 -7.87 -21.39 2.56
N PRO A 324 -8.73 -20.53 3.17
CA PRO A 324 -9.58 -19.60 2.41
C PRO A 324 -8.82 -18.56 1.57
N PHE A 325 -7.54 -18.31 1.91
CA PHE A 325 -6.66 -17.31 1.29
C PHE A 325 -5.64 -17.93 0.32
N ALA A 326 -5.68 -19.25 0.11
CA ALA A 326 -4.78 -19.93 -0.81
C ALA A 326 -4.91 -19.35 -2.23
N GLY A 327 -3.76 -19.00 -2.83
CA GLY A 327 -3.70 -18.39 -4.17
C GLY A 327 -4.14 -16.91 -4.23
N LYS A 328 -4.57 -16.29 -3.12
CA LYS A 328 -5.06 -14.91 -3.07
C LYS A 328 -3.99 -13.97 -2.49
N ALA A 329 -2.99 -13.64 -3.30
CA ALA A 329 -1.81 -12.87 -2.88
C ALA A 329 -2.15 -11.52 -2.22
N SER A 330 -3.20 -10.83 -2.68
CA SER A 330 -3.65 -9.54 -2.18
C SER A 330 -4.35 -9.66 -0.82
N GLN A 331 -5.10 -10.74 -0.58
CA GLN A 331 -5.66 -11.02 0.74
C GLN A 331 -4.57 -11.40 1.73
N LEU A 332 -3.60 -12.23 1.32
CA LEU A 332 -2.42 -12.55 2.13
C LEU A 332 -1.58 -11.30 2.46
N ALA A 333 -1.44 -10.38 1.51
CA ALA A 333 -0.80 -9.08 1.75
C ALA A 333 -1.62 -8.19 2.70
N ALA A 334 -2.95 -8.34 2.74
CA ALA A 334 -3.82 -7.61 3.67
C ALA A 334 -3.65 -8.11 5.10
N ILE A 335 -3.48 -9.42 5.27
CA ILE A 335 -3.10 -10.02 6.55
C ILE A 335 -1.73 -9.47 6.99
N ASP A 336 -0.72 -9.47 6.11
CA ASP A 336 0.59 -8.88 6.41
C ASP A 336 0.49 -7.39 6.78
N TYR A 337 -0.39 -6.64 6.09
CA TYR A 337 -0.66 -5.24 6.37
C TYR A 337 -1.19 -5.06 7.81
N LEU A 338 -2.22 -5.82 8.20
CA LEU A 338 -2.80 -5.76 9.55
C LEU A 338 -1.78 -6.10 10.63
N VAL A 339 -1.07 -7.23 10.49
CA VAL A 339 -0.08 -7.64 11.48
C VAL A 339 1.05 -6.61 11.58
N SER A 340 1.45 -6.00 10.46
CA SER A 340 2.44 -4.92 10.45
C SER A 340 1.92 -3.62 11.07
N LEU A 341 0.66 -3.27 10.84
CA LEU A 341 0.00 -2.09 11.41
C LEU A 341 0.00 -2.14 12.95
N HIS A 342 -0.22 -3.33 13.53
CA HIS A 342 -0.30 -3.55 14.98
C HIS A 342 1.03 -3.84 15.67
N SER A 343 2.14 -3.92 14.93
CA SER A 343 3.50 -4.09 15.48
C SER A 343 3.95 -2.89 16.33
N ASP A 344 4.89 -3.13 17.25
CA ASP A 344 5.54 -2.04 18.01
C ASP A 344 6.48 -1.25 17.12
N ILE A 345 7.24 -1.96 16.30
CA ILE A 345 8.13 -1.38 15.30
C ILE A 345 7.83 -2.00 13.95
N PHE A 346 7.69 -1.15 12.94
CA PHE A 346 7.60 -1.57 11.55
C PHE A 346 8.87 -1.15 10.80
N LEU A 347 9.48 -2.06 10.03
CA LEU A 347 10.57 -1.75 9.10
C LEU A 347 10.21 -2.28 7.72
N SER A 348 10.44 -1.48 6.68
CA SER A 348 10.36 -1.95 5.29
C SER A 348 11.74 -1.88 4.64
N ALA A 349 12.25 -3.03 4.22
CA ALA A 349 13.56 -3.17 3.57
C ALA A 349 13.60 -2.68 2.11
N SER A 350 12.44 -2.27 1.58
CA SER A 350 12.33 -1.58 0.30
C SER A 350 11.50 -0.31 0.43
N ARG A 351 11.75 0.63 -0.49
CA ARG A 351 10.77 1.67 -0.82
C ARG A 351 9.61 1.01 -1.57
N GLY A 352 8.40 1.56 -1.46
CA GLY A 352 7.25 1.06 -2.21
C GLY A 352 5.92 1.37 -1.55
N ASN A 353 4.84 0.90 -2.17
CA ASN A 353 3.47 1.21 -1.76
C ASN A 353 3.16 0.70 -0.34
N MET A 354 3.51 -0.55 -0.01
CA MET A 354 3.33 -1.12 1.33
C MET A 354 3.99 -0.27 2.42
N HIS A 355 5.24 0.15 2.22
CA HIS A 355 5.94 1.03 3.15
C HIS A 355 5.19 2.35 3.34
N ASN A 356 4.84 3.02 2.24
CA ASN A 356 4.20 4.33 2.27
C ASN A 356 2.84 4.28 2.99
N SER A 357 2.00 3.31 2.64
CA SER A 357 0.66 3.18 3.21
C SER A 357 0.69 2.76 4.68
N LEU A 358 1.58 1.84 5.08
CA LEU A 358 1.72 1.48 6.50
C LEU A 358 2.32 2.62 7.31
N ALA A 359 3.33 3.32 6.81
CA ALA A 359 3.89 4.48 7.49
C ALA A 359 2.82 5.57 7.72
N ALA A 360 2.02 5.86 6.70
CA ALA A 360 0.93 6.83 6.82
C ALA A 360 -0.16 6.35 7.79
N HIS A 361 -0.61 5.09 7.69
CA HIS A 361 -1.67 4.57 8.56
C HIS A 361 -1.22 4.45 10.03
N ARG A 362 0.03 4.05 10.28
CA ARG A 362 0.62 4.04 11.62
C ARG A 362 0.76 5.46 12.20
N THR A 363 1.03 6.45 11.35
CA THR A 363 1.04 7.87 11.73
C THR A 363 -0.36 8.36 12.07
N TYR A 364 -1.35 8.04 11.23
CA TYR A 364 -2.75 8.43 11.40
C TYR A 364 -3.37 7.92 12.71
N LEU A 365 -3.16 6.64 13.03
CA LEU A 365 -3.83 6.03 14.18
C LEU A 365 -3.26 6.49 15.52
N ASN A 366 -1.94 6.38 15.73
CA ASN A 366 -1.34 6.53 17.06
C ASN A 366 0.16 6.85 17.02
N VAL A 367 0.67 7.42 15.92
CA VAL A 367 2.11 7.73 15.71
C VAL A 367 3.03 6.61 16.23
N ARG A 368 3.03 5.45 15.55
CA ARG A 368 3.85 4.30 15.96
C ARG A 368 5.22 4.29 15.27
N LYS A 369 6.23 3.75 15.97
CA LYS A 369 7.62 3.67 15.48
C LYS A 369 7.70 2.94 14.15
N THR A 370 8.21 3.62 13.13
CA THR A 370 8.34 3.12 11.76
C THR A 370 9.71 3.46 11.22
N ILE A 371 10.56 2.45 11.07
CA ILE A 371 11.92 2.63 10.57
C ILE A 371 11.88 2.69 9.05
N LYS A 372 12.31 3.82 8.49
CA LYS A 372 12.48 4.02 7.05
C LYS A 372 13.97 3.98 6.71
N PRO A 373 14.48 2.87 6.14
CA PRO A 373 15.88 2.79 5.77
C PRO A 373 16.33 3.94 4.86
N ASP A 374 17.51 4.47 5.14
CA ASP A 374 18.23 5.36 4.24
C ASP A 374 19.05 4.50 3.27
N MET A 375 18.41 4.09 2.19
CA MET A 375 19.01 3.21 1.18
C MET A 375 20.33 3.76 0.61
N ASN A 376 20.45 5.08 0.49
CA ASN A 376 21.65 5.72 -0.04
C ASN A 376 22.80 5.66 0.96
N LEU A 377 22.51 5.91 2.24
CA LEU A 377 23.48 5.73 3.31
C LEU A 377 23.91 4.27 3.41
N MET A 378 22.95 3.33 3.46
CA MET A 378 23.26 1.90 3.57
C MET A 378 24.14 1.43 2.42
N ALA A 379 23.83 1.83 1.18
CA ALA A 379 24.65 1.51 0.01
C ALA A 379 26.11 2.00 0.16
N ARG A 380 26.31 3.24 0.65
CA ARG A 380 27.66 3.79 0.90
C ARG A 380 28.39 3.03 2.00
N LEU A 381 27.69 2.68 3.09
CA LEU A 381 28.29 1.96 4.21
C LEU A 381 28.71 0.53 3.80
N PHE A 382 27.87 -0.19 3.06
CA PHE A 382 28.22 -1.54 2.57
C PHE A 382 29.33 -1.53 1.50
N ALA A 383 29.48 -0.44 0.75
CA ALA A 383 30.59 -0.28 -0.20
C ALA A 383 31.94 0.01 0.49
N HIS A 384 31.92 0.49 1.74
CA HIS A 384 33.11 0.87 2.49
C HIS A 384 33.76 -0.33 3.20
N LYS A 385 34.80 -0.90 2.57
CA LYS A 385 35.44 -2.14 3.06
C LYS A 385 36.27 -2.00 4.34
N ASN A 386 36.62 -0.78 4.75
CA ASN A 386 37.54 -0.52 5.86
C ASN A 386 36.83 0.05 7.11
N LEU A 387 35.49 -0.03 7.19
CA LEU A 387 34.75 0.41 8.39
C LEU A 387 34.84 -0.63 9.50
N THR A 388 35.20 -0.20 10.71
CA THR A 388 35.04 -1.04 11.90
C THR A 388 33.57 -1.14 12.29
N TRP A 389 33.19 -2.21 13.01
CA TRP A 389 31.82 -2.39 13.49
C TRP A 389 31.28 -1.20 14.31
N PRO A 390 32.04 -0.61 15.27
CA PRO A 390 31.57 0.56 16.00
C PRO A 390 31.29 1.78 15.10
N GLU A 391 32.09 2.00 14.06
CA GLU A 391 31.89 3.10 13.11
C GLU A 391 30.67 2.87 12.22
N PHE A 392 30.51 1.64 11.70
CA PHE A 392 29.32 1.23 10.93
C PHE A 392 28.06 1.43 11.78
N ARG A 393 28.04 0.88 13.00
CA ARG A 393 26.93 1.00 13.94
C ARG A 393 26.58 2.46 14.22
N ARG A 394 27.56 3.29 14.54
CA ARG A 394 27.36 4.72 14.81
C ARG A 394 26.73 5.42 13.60
N SER A 395 27.23 5.13 12.40
CA SER A 395 26.73 5.72 11.15
C SER A 395 25.29 5.30 10.84
N VAL A 396 24.94 4.02 11.06
CA VAL A 396 23.57 3.53 10.89
C VAL A 396 22.63 4.20 11.89
N VAL A 397 22.99 4.24 13.18
CA VAL A 397 22.14 4.86 14.22
C VAL A 397 21.93 6.35 13.92
N GLU A 398 23.00 7.09 13.66
CA GLU A 398 22.94 8.53 13.39
C GLU A 398 22.13 8.84 12.13
N GLY A 399 22.35 8.09 11.05
CA GLY A 399 21.65 8.29 9.79
C GLY A 399 20.16 7.95 9.81
N HIS A 400 19.69 7.23 10.84
CA HIS A 400 18.30 6.83 10.98
C HIS A 400 17.57 7.53 12.13
N LYS A 401 18.24 8.38 12.94
CA LYS A 401 17.62 9.03 14.10
C LYS A 401 16.30 9.75 13.78
N ASN A 402 16.24 10.45 12.65
CA ASN A 402 15.07 11.19 12.16
C ASN A 402 14.21 10.39 11.15
N ARG A 403 14.33 9.06 11.15
CA ARG A 403 13.67 8.15 10.22
C ARG A 403 12.97 7.00 10.95
N MET A 404 12.46 7.29 12.15
CA MET A 404 11.86 6.33 13.08
C MET A 404 10.33 6.48 13.18
N GLY A 405 9.70 7.22 12.26
CA GLY A 405 8.25 7.43 12.24
C GLY A 405 7.80 8.71 12.92
N GLN A 406 8.73 9.66 13.11
CA GLN A 406 8.38 11.02 13.53
C GLN A 406 7.36 11.63 12.55
N VAL A 407 6.39 12.36 13.09
CA VAL A 407 5.41 13.08 12.28
C VAL A 407 6.11 14.17 11.48
N ALA A 408 6.07 14.06 10.16
CA ALA A 408 6.60 15.06 9.25
C ALA A 408 5.45 15.77 8.54
N LEU A 409 5.50 17.11 8.49
CA LEU A 409 4.59 17.89 7.67
C LEU A 409 4.86 17.57 6.19
N ARG A 410 3.79 17.26 5.48
CA ARG A 410 3.78 16.98 4.06
C ARG A 410 4.31 18.20 3.30
N GLN A 411 5.33 17.97 2.50
CA GLN A 411 5.90 18.98 1.60
C GLN A 411 5.08 19.06 0.30
N PRO A 412 5.17 20.19 -0.43
CA PRO A 412 4.61 20.26 -1.77
C PRO A 412 5.09 19.08 -2.63
N THR A 413 4.22 18.52 -3.48
CA THR A 413 4.44 17.33 -4.32
C THR A 413 4.45 15.97 -3.60
N GLN A 414 4.49 15.94 -2.27
CA GLN A 414 4.38 14.69 -1.53
C GLN A 414 2.93 14.20 -1.46
N SER A 415 2.77 12.88 -1.54
CA SER A 415 1.47 12.23 -1.44
C SER A 415 0.95 12.24 0.00
N ILE A 416 -0.33 12.61 0.16
CA ILE A 416 -1.07 12.49 1.43
C ILE A 416 -1.12 11.03 1.94
N TYR A 417 -1.01 10.04 1.04
CA TYR A 417 -1.02 8.61 1.39
C TYR A 417 0.31 8.11 1.94
N THR A 418 1.34 8.97 1.96
CA THR A 418 2.65 8.70 2.58
C THR A 418 2.90 9.62 3.77
N TYR A 419 2.50 10.89 3.64
CA TYR A 419 2.66 11.92 4.67
C TYR A 419 1.27 12.50 5.00
N PRO A 420 0.57 11.94 5.98
CA PRO A 420 -0.81 12.33 6.28
C PRO A 420 -0.92 13.65 7.04
N ALA A 421 0.16 14.20 7.60
CA ALA A 421 0.11 15.45 8.37
C ALA A 421 0.41 16.67 7.48
N PRO A 422 -0.31 17.80 7.62
CA PRO A 422 -1.42 18.00 8.55
C PRO A 422 -2.79 17.56 7.98
N ASP A 423 -2.90 17.27 6.69
CA ASP A 423 -4.16 17.15 5.94
C ASP A 423 -5.16 16.15 6.53
N CYS A 424 -4.66 15.00 7.01
CA CYS A 424 -5.45 13.90 7.56
C CYS A 424 -5.39 13.83 9.09
N MET A 425 -4.73 14.78 9.77
CA MET A 425 -4.53 14.74 11.21
C MET A 425 -5.43 15.76 11.91
N CYS A 426 -5.95 15.42 13.08
CA CYS A 426 -6.71 16.38 13.89
C CYS A 426 -5.83 17.56 14.31
N THR A 427 -6.25 18.78 13.97
CA THR A 427 -5.64 20.02 14.43
C THR A 427 -6.08 20.34 15.85
N SER A 428 -5.56 19.59 16.83
CA SER A 428 -5.52 20.10 18.19
C SER A 428 -4.57 21.31 18.22
N ARG A 429 -5.08 22.50 18.55
CA ARG A 429 -4.27 23.74 18.72
C ARG A 429 -3.12 23.61 19.74
N ARG A 430 -2.98 22.48 20.43
CA ARG A 430 -1.91 22.17 21.39
C ARG A 430 -0.86 21.17 20.90
N SER A 431 -1.13 20.33 19.90
CA SER A 431 -0.29 19.13 19.67
C SER A 431 0.97 19.35 18.83
N ILE A 432 1.08 20.42 18.03
CA ILE A 432 2.23 20.59 17.13
C ILE A 432 3.50 20.99 17.91
N ALA A 433 3.37 21.63 19.07
CA ALA A 433 4.51 22.05 19.90
C ALA A 433 5.05 20.95 20.83
N GLU A 434 4.27 19.90 21.13
CA GLU A 434 4.68 18.84 22.05
C GLU A 434 5.33 17.65 21.34
N HIS A 435 5.03 17.42 20.05
CA HIS A 435 5.57 16.28 19.29
C HIS A 435 7.00 16.50 18.75
N SER A 436 7.57 17.70 18.93
CA SER A 436 8.98 17.96 18.67
C SER A 436 9.92 17.54 19.81
N ASN A 437 9.39 17.08 20.95
CA ASN A 437 10.16 16.73 22.16
C ASN A 437 10.13 15.23 22.53
N LEU A 438 9.79 14.33 21.60
CA LEU A 438 9.99 12.88 21.77
C LEU A 438 11.47 12.50 21.53
N ASP A 439 12.36 13.11 22.30
CA ASP A 439 13.79 12.79 22.42
C ASP A 439 14.07 12.31 23.86
N MET A 440 13.29 11.34 24.35
CA MET A 440 13.58 10.64 25.60
C MET A 440 12.72 9.37 25.69
N ASP A 441 13.15 8.31 25.01
CA ASP A 441 12.95 6.91 25.44
C ASP A 441 13.68 5.97 24.46
N LEU A 442 15.00 5.96 24.58
CA LEU A 442 15.89 5.01 23.91
C LEU A 442 16.34 3.87 24.83
N GLN A 443 15.76 3.74 26.03
CA GLN A 443 16.20 2.77 27.04
C GLN A 443 15.21 1.67 27.42
N GLU A 444 13.91 1.75 27.11
CA GLU A 444 12.93 0.72 27.54
C GLU A 444 12.41 -0.21 26.42
N ALA A 445 13.18 -0.34 25.35
CA ALA A 445 12.91 -1.32 24.29
C ALA A 445 14.21 -1.94 23.74
N ARG A 446 15.19 -2.20 24.62
CA ARG A 446 16.43 -2.93 24.33
C ARG A 446 16.49 -4.24 25.08
#